data_AF-A0A2J8B154-F1
#
_entry.id   AF-A0A2J8B154-F1
#
_cell.length_a   1.000
_cell.length_b   1.000
_cell.length_c   1.000
_cell.angle_alpha   90.00
_cell.angle_beta   90.00
_cell.angle_gamma   90.00
#
_symmetry.space_group_name_H-M   'P 1'
#
loop_
_entity.id
_entity.type
_entity.pdbx_description
1 polymer ?
#
loop_
_entity_poly.entity_id
_entity_poly.type
_entity_poly.pdbx_seq_one_letter_code
_entity_poly.pdbx_strand_id
1 'polypeptide(L)'
;MEEAKTEGVLCGANAYTKKYYLNPAFFRLPEQVRRELQILCVTIAEESGGILTLEYDSEGHLQFKAQADDGDYLFDEIASGMKIARARYAHRELLEALELYCRVMHSGEKTEKTGGEEDGKKRK
;
A
#
# COMPACT_ATOMS: atom_id res chain seq x y z
N MET A 1 -14.99 -21.43 4.22
CA MET A 1 -14.15 -20.52 5.02
C MET A 1 -13.27 -19.81 4.01
N GLU A 2 -13.68 -18.62 3.57
CA GLU A 2 -12.81 -17.78 2.73
C GLU A 2 -11.75 -17.20 3.66
N GLU A 3 -10.52 -17.68 3.53
CA GLU A 3 -9.36 -16.99 4.09
C GLU A 3 -9.38 -15.58 3.51
N ALA A 4 -9.57 -14.58 4.38
CA ALA A 4 -9.41 -13.19 4.00
C ALA A 4 -7.94 -13.00 3.61
N LYS A 5 -7.66 -13.16 2.31
CA LYS A 5 -6.39 -12.81 1.69
C LYS A 5 -6.20 -11.33 2.00
N THR A 6 -5.30 -11.02 2.93
CA THR A 6 -5.01 -9.64 3.37
C THR A 6 -4.30 -8.91 2.25
N GLU A 7 -5.07 -8.53 1.25
CA GLU A 7 -4.70 -7.61 0.19
C GLU A 7 -5.19 -6.23 0.63
N GLY A 8 -4.28 -5.26 0.72
CA GLY A 8 -4.57 -3.95 1.26
C GLY A 8 -3.89 -2.83 0.50
N VAL A 9 -4.52 -1.65 0.51
CA VAL A 9 -3.94 -0.43 -0.05
C VAL A 9 -2.95 0.15 0.96
N LEU A 10 -1.69 0.31 0.58
CA LEU A 10 -0.66 0.99 1.38
C LEU A 10 -0.82 2.51 1.25
N CYS A 11 -0.83 3.01 0.02
CA CYS A 11 -1.09 4.42 -0.27
C CYS A 11 -1.69 4.59 -1.65
N GLY A 12 -2.29 5.75 -1.90
CA GLY A 12 -2.78 6.08 -3.23
C GLY A 12 -2.86 7.58 -3.44
N ALA A 13 -2.73 7.99 -4.70
CA ALA A 13 -2.91 9.36 -5.14
C ALA A 13 -3.99 9.39 -6.21
N ASN A 14 -4.82 10.43 -6.17
CA ASN A 14 -5.88 10.66 -7.14
C ASN A 14 -5.63 12.02 -7.80
N ALA A 15 -5.34 12.02 -9.10
CA ALA A 15 -5.03 13.23 -9.86
C ALA A 15 -6.26 14.14 -10.04
N TYR A 16 -7.46 13.55 -10.16
CA TYR A 16 -8.71 14.30 -10.33
C TYR A 16 -9.06 15.15 -9.11
N THR A 17 -8.94 14.54 -7.92
CA THR A 17 -9.31 15.18 -6.66
C THR A 17 -8.12 15.81 -5.95
N LYS A 18 -6.89 15.57 -6.44
CA LYS A 18 -5.62 16.01 -5.85
C LYS A 18 -5.49 15.59 -4.39
N LYS A 19 -5.93 14.37 -4.10
CA LYS A 19 -5.89 13.78 -2.75
C LYS A 19 -4.87 12.67 -2.71
N TYR A 20 -4.13 12.64 -1.60
CA TYR A 20 -3.24 11.54 -1.25
C TYR A 20 -3.77 10.84 -0.01
N TYR A 21 -3.81 9.52 -0.05
CA TYR A 21 -4.19 8.65 1.05
C TYR A 21 -3.00 7.77 1.44
N LEU A 22 -2.73 7.68 2.74
CA LEU A 22 -1.78 6.75 3.33
C LEU A 22 -2.51 5.92 4.38
N ASN A 23 -2.38 4.61 4.30
CA ASN A 23 -3.02 3.71 5.23
C ASN A 23 -2.40 3.84 6.63
N PRO A 24 -3.22 3.95 7.68
CA PRO A 24 -2.74 4.22 9.02
C PRO A 24 -1.83 3.14 9.62
N ALA A 25 -1.92 1.89 9.15
CA ALA A 25 -0.99 0.84 9.52
C ALA A 25 0.48 1.21 9.21
N PHE A 26 0.68 2.05 8.20
CA PHE A 26 1.98 2.47 7.69
C PHE A 26 2.42 3.86 8.18
N PHE A 27 1.67 4.49 9.10
CA PHE A 27 2.12 5.74 9.73
C PHE A 27 3.40 5.56 10.57
N ARG A 28 3.69 4.32 11.00
CA ARG A 28 4.92 3.98 11.72
C ARG A 28 6.18 4.07 10.84
N LEU A 29 6.03 4.16 9.53
CA LEU A 29 7.16 4.34 8.63
C LEU A 29 7.87 5.70 8.87
N PRO A 30 9.19 5.77 8.65
CA PRO A 30 9.93 7.03 8.73
C PRO A 30 9.27 8.12 7.88
N GLU A 31 9.28 9.37 8.34
CA GLU A 31 8.71 10.49 7.59
C GLU A 31 9.30 10.60 6.18
N GLN A 32 10.60 10.36 6.05
CA GLN A 32 11.29 10.39 4.77
C GLN A 32 10.71 9.37 3.78
N VAL A 33 10.45 8.13 4.22
CA VAL A 33 9.83 7.08 3.39
C VAL A 33 8.41 7.47 2.98
N ARG A 34 7.62 7.98 3.93
CA ARG A 34 6.24 8.43 3.66
C ARG A 34 6.21 9.56 2.64
N ARG A 35 7.14 10.51 2.77
CA ARG A 35 7.25 11.65 1.85
C ARG A 35 7.66 11.22 0.45
N GLU A 36 8.64 10.33 0.34
CA GLU A 36 9.05 9.78 -0.96
C GLU A 36 7.90 9.01 -1.63
N LEU A 37 7.17 8.17 -0.89
CA LEU A 37 5.98 7.48 -1.40
C LEU A 37 4.89 8.45 -1.87
N GLN A 38 4.66 9.51 -1.10
CA GLN A 38 3.70 10.55 -1.47
C GLN A 38 4.11 11.24 -2.77
N ILE A 39 5.36 11.70 -2.87
CA ILE A 39 5.88 12.35 -4.08
C ILE A 39 5.75 11.41 -5.26
N LEU A 40 6.15 10.15 -5.11
CA LEU A 40 6.09 9.15 -6.16
C LEU A 40 4.66 8.90 -6.65
N CYS A 41 3.73 8.63 -5.73
CA CYS A 41 2.35 8.32 -6.11
C CYS A 41 1.67 9.52 -6.77
N VAL A 42 1.85 10.72 -6.21
CA VAL A 42 1.27 11.95 -6.76
C VAL A 42 1.87 12.27 -8.12
N THR A 43 3.20 12.15 -8.28
CA THR A 43 3.86 12.43 -9.56
C THR A 43 3.35 11.51 -10.66
N ILE A 44 3.28 10.20 -10.39
CA ILE A 44 2.79 9.25 -11.38
C ILE A 44 1.33 9.55 -11.73
N ALA A 45 0.46 9.69 -10.72
CA ALA A 45 -0.97 9.97 -10.95
C ALA A 45 -1.20 11.27 -11.74
N GLU A 46 -0.53 12.37 -11.36
CA GLU A 46 -0.66 13.66 -12.05
C GLU A 46 -0.20 13.57 -13.51
N GLU A 47 0.88 12.84 -13.78
CA GLU A 47 1.39 12.74 -15.13
C GLU A 47 0.73 11.65 -15.99
N SER A 48 0.14 10.61 -15.39
CA SER A 48 -0.60 9.59 -16.12
C SER A 48 -2.08 9.96 -16.33
N GLY A 49 -2.59 10.93 -15.57
CA GLY A 49 -4.03 11.02 -15.30
C GLY A 49 -4.48 9.83 -14.46
N GLY A 50 -5.66 9.91 -13.84
CA GLY A 50 -6.18 8.76 -13.09
C GLY A 50 -5.89 8.74 -11.60
N ILE A 51 -6.10 7.54 -11.07
CA ILE A 51 -5.89 7.16 -9.68
C ILE A 51 -4.78 6.11 -9.68
N LEU A 52 -3.71 6.39 -8.94
CA LEU A 52 -2.66 5.42 -8.70
C LEU A 52 -2.75 4.93 -7.26
N THR A 53 -2.84 3.62 -7.08
CA THR A 53 -2.75 2.95 -5.78
C THR A 53 -1.54 2.03 -5.72
N LEU A 54 -0.93 1.97 -4.55
CA LEU A 54 0.10 1.01 -4.20
C LEU A 54 -0.51 0.03 -3.20
N GLU A 55 -0.69 -1.20 -3.62
CA GLU A 55 -1.26 -2.29 -2.85
C GLU A 55 -0.19 -3.30 -2.45
N TYR A 56 -0.45 -4.04 -1.37
CA TYR A 56 0.37 -5.18 -0.97
C TYR A 56 -0.46 -6.47 -1.02
N ASP A 57 0.18 -7.57 -1.41
CA ASP A 57 -0.42 -8.90 -1.36
C ASP A 57 -0.17 -9.60 0.00
N SER A 58 -0.85 -10.71 0.25
CA SER A 58 -0.66 -11.58 1.41
C SER A 58 0.77 -12.10 1.58
N GLU A 59 1.58 -12.17 0.51
CA GLU A 59 3.00 -12.50 0.59
C GLU A 59 3.89 -11.31 1.02
N GLY A 60 3.32 -10.10 1.09
CA GLY A 60 4.03 -8.85 1.38
C GLY A 60 4.57 -8.13 0.14
N HIS A 61 4.20 -8.60 -1.06
CA HIS A 61 4.65 -8.04 -2.33
C HIS A 61 3.92 -6.75 -2.71
N LEU A 62 4.64 -5.75 -3.20
CA LEU A 62 4.07 -4.47 -3.60
C LEU A 62 3.67 -4.42 -5.08
N GLN A 63 2.46 -3.95 -5.32
CA GLN A 63 1.81 -3.87 -6.63
C GLN A 63 1.27 -2.46 -6.86
N PHE A 64 1.75 -1.78 -7.89
CA PHE A 64 1.14 -0.54 -8.37
C PHE A 64 -0.06 -0.88 -9.25
N LYS A 65 -1.20 -0.28 -8.96
CA LYS A 65 -2.38 -0.29 -9.83
C LYS A 65 -2.72 1.13 -10.23
N ALA A 66 -2.82 1.36 -11.53
CA ALA A 66 -3.39 2.58 -12.07
C ALA A 66 -4.82 2.28 -12.55
N GLN A 67 -5.75 3.15 -12.17
CA GLN A 67 -7.16 3.04 -12.53
C GLN A 67 -7.65 4.41 -12.99
N ALA A 68 -8.54 4.43 -13.97
CA ALA A 68 -9.21 5.63 -14.45
C ALA A 68 -10.70 5.33 -14.68
N ASP A 69 -11.50 6.38 -14.82
CA ASP A 69 -12.92 6.24 -15.14
C ASP A 69 -13.10 5.80 -16.60
N ASP A 70 -14.19 5.10 -16.91
CA ASP A 70 -14.45 4.58 -18.26
C ASP A 70 -14.73 5.73 -19.22
N GLY A 71 -13.86 5.92 -20.21
CA GLY A 71 -13.91 7.05 -21.15
C GLY A 71 -13.06 8.25 -20.75
N ASP A 72 -12.14 8.10 -19.79
CA ASP A 72 -11.20 9.15 -19.44
C ASP A 72 -10.12 9.37 -20.52
N TYR A 73 -10.29 10.43 -21.30
CA TYR A 73 -9.32 10.86 -22.32
C TYR A 73 -8.03 11.47 -21.74
N LEU A 74 -8.02 11.85 -20.46
CA LEU A 74 -6.85 12.40 -19.77
C LEU A 74 -5.96 11.28 -19.21
N PHE A 75 -6.48 10.05 -19.10
CA PHE A 75 -5.70 8.89 -18.72
C PHE A 75 -4.87 8.36 -19.89
N ASP A 76 -3.54 8.35 -19.71
CA ASP A 76 -2.60 7.74 -20.63
C ASP A 76 -2.09 6.42 -20.03
N GLU A 77 -2.71 5.31 -20.46
CA GLU A 77 -2.37 3.95 -20.00
C GLU A 77 -0.90 3.60 -20.30
N ILE A 78 -0.37 4.01 -21.45
CA ILE A 78 1.00 3.71 -21.87
C ILE A 78 1.99 4.46 -21.00
N ALA A 79 1.76 5.76 -20.78
CA ALA A 79 2.57 6.58 -19.90
C ALA A 79 2.54 6.07 -18.46
N SER A 80 1.36 5.63 -17.98
CA SER A 80 1.20 5.01 -16.66
C SER A 80 2.08 3.77 -16.50
N GLY A 81 1.99 2.83 -17.46
CA GLY A 81 2.80 1.61 -17.44
C GLY A 81 4.30 1.87 -17.46
N MET A 82 4.76 2.78 -18.33
CA MET A 82 6.17 3.18 -18.39
C MET A 82 6.65 3.83 -17.08
N LYS A 83 5.82 4.67 -16.45
CA LYS A 83 6.18 5.34 -15.19
C LYS A 83 6.22 4.40 -14.02
N ILE A 84 5.26 3.47 -13.92
CA ILE A 84 5.29 2.41 -12.92
C ILE A 84 6.57 1.58 -13.07
N ALA A 85 6.94 1.20 -14.30
CA ALA A 85 8.18 0.47 -14.56
C ALA A 85 9.42 1.27 -14.12
N ARG A 86 9.47 2.56 -14.44
CA ARG A 86 10.56 3.45 -14.03
C ARG A 86 10.62 3.63 -12.52
N ALA A 87 9.47 3.79 -11.86
CA ALA A 87 9.35 3.89 -10.41
C ALA A 87 9.84 2.62 -9.72
N ARG A 88 9.45 1.44 -10.22
CA ARG A 88 9.95 0.14 -9.73
C ARG A 88 11.47 0.03 -9.84
N TYR A 89 12.07 0.56 -10.91
CA TYR A 89 13.52 0.53 -11.08
C TYR A 89 14.24 1.57 -10.20
N ALA A 90 13.78 2.83 -10.20
CA ALA A 90 14.42 3.93 -9.51
C ALA A 90 14.28 3.85 -7.98
N HIS A 91 13.14 3.35 -7.49
CA HIS A 91 12.85 3.21 -6.07
C HIS A 91 12.88 1.75 -5.62
N ARG A 92 13.65 0.91 -6.32
CA ARG A 92 13.76 -0.52 -6.02
C ARG A 92 14.13 -0.79 -4.57
N GLU A 93 15.13 -0.08 -4.05
CA GLU A 93 15.58 -0.23 -2.65
C GLU A 93 14.48 0.15 -1.64
N LEU A 94 13.72 1.21 -1.94
CA LEU A 94 12.60 1.64 -1.12
C LEU A 94 11.48 0.59 -1.11
N LEU A 95 11.13 0.07 -2.30
CA LEU A 95 10.09 -0.94 -2.46
C LEU A 95 10.50 -2.26 -1.79
N GLU A 96 11.73 -2.73 -1.97
CA GLU A 96 12.24 -3.93 -1.30
C GLU A 96 12.22 -3.78 0.22
N ALA A 97 12.61 -2.61 0.75
CA ALA A 97 12.54 -2.34 2.19
C ALA A 97 11.09 -2.34 2.71
N LEU A 98 10.15 -1.81 1.94
CA LEU A 98 8.72 -1.83 2.28
C LEU A 98 8.11 -3.23 2.16
N GLU A 99 8.50 -4.03 1.17
CA GLU A 99 8.07 -5.43 1.04
C GLU A 99 8.55 -6.25 2.23
N LEU A 100 9.81 -6.06 2.66
CA LEU A 100 10.34 -6.68 3.89
C LEU A 100 9.57 -6.21 5.13
N TYR A 101 9.26 -4.92 5.24
CA TYR A 101 8.47 -4.37 6.34
C TYR A 101 7.06 -5.00 6.36
N CYS A 102 6.36 -5.02 5.23
CA CYS A 102 5.06 -5.68 5.08
C CYS A 102 5.12 -7.16 5.47
N ARG A 103 6.16 -7.88 5.01
CA ARG A 103 6.33 -9.30 5.31
C ARG A 103 6.55 -9.55 6.81
N VAL A 104 7.34 -8.71 7.47
CA VAL A 104 7.57 -8.80 8.92
C VAL A 104 6.32 -8.41 9.71
N MET A 105 5.57 -7.40 9.28
CA MET A 105 4.31 -7.01 9.92
C MET A 105 3.27 -8.14 9.85
N HIS A 106 3.08 -8.74 8.67
CA HIS A 106 2.15 -9.87 8.50
C HIS A 106 2.64 -11.17 9.15
N SER A 107 3.95 -11.45 9.13
CA SER A 107 4.50 -12.65 9.78
C SER A 107 4.58 -12.51 11.30
N GLY A 108 4.79 -11.29 11.79
CA GLY A 108 4.84 -10.94 13.22
C GLY A 108 3.48 -11.09 13.90
N GLU A 109 2.38 -10.89 13.18
CA GLU A 109 1.02 -11.15 13.69
C GLU A 109 0.68 -12.65 13.87
N LYS A 110 1.58 -13.58 13.53
CA LYS A 110 1.44 -14.98 14.01
C LYS A 110 1.98 -15.19 15.43
N THR A 111 2.60 -14.17 16.04
CA THR A 111 3.20 -14.30 17.39
C THR A 111 2.67 -13.28 18.38
N GLU A 112 1.39 -12.93 18.34
CA GLU A 112 0.67 -12.36 19.50
C GLU A 112 -0.71 -12.99 19.66
N LYS A 113 -0.74 -14.31 19.87
CA LYS A 113 -1.69 -14.93 20.78
C LYS A 113 -0.98 -15.23 22.11
N THR A 114 -0.93 -14.25 22.99
CA THR A 114 -0.76 -14.39 24.45
C THR A 114 -1.16 -13.05 25.04
N GLY A 115 -2.10 -12.90 25.97
CA GLY A 115 -2.73 -13.83 26.89
C GLY A 115 -3.22 -12.97 28.04
N GLY A 116 -4.50 -13.08 28.38
CA GLY A 116 -5.10 -12.52 29.58
C GLY A 116 -5.94 -13.60 30.22
N GLU A 117 -5.27 -14.61 30.78
CA GLU A 117 -5.88 -15.54 31.73
C GLU A 117 -5.90 -14.83 33.09
N GLU A 118 -7.04 -14.82 33.79
CA GLU A 118 -7.16 -15.35 35.16
C GLU A 118 -8.63 -15.37 35.64
N ASP A 119 -9.03 -16.59 35.98
CA ASP A 119 -9.94 -17.12 36.99
C ASP A 119 -10.93 -16.19 37.75
N GLY A 120 -12.18 -16.65 37.87
CA GLY A 120 -13.18 -15.95 38.67
C GLY A 120 -14.56 -16.63 38.82
N LYS A 121 -14.57 -17.93 39.16
CA LYS A 121 -15.59 -18.62 39.98
C LYS A 121 -16.91 -17.86 40.28
N LYS A 122 -18.05 -18.40 39.82
CA LYS A 122 -19.27 -18.51 40.66
C LYS A 122 -20.21 -19.60 40.17
N ARG A 123 -20.06 -20.78 40.77
CA ARG A 123 -21.20 -21.63 41.12
C ARG A 123 -21.95 -20.93 42.25
N LYS A 124 -23.23 -20.65 42.05
CA LYS A 124 -24.26 -20.91 43.05
C LYS A 124 -25.61 -21.03 42.38
#